data_AF-A0A388LQ05-F1
#
_entry.id   AF-A0A388LQ05-F1
#
_cell.length_a   1.000
_cell.length_b   1.000
_cell.length_c   1.000
_cell.angle_alpha   90.00
_cell.angle_beta   90.00
_cell.angle_gamma   90.00
#
_symmetry.space_group_name_H-M   'P 1'
#
loop_
_entity.id
_entity.type
_entity.pdbx_description
1 polymer ?
#
loop_
_entity_poly.entity_id
_entity_poly.type
_entity_poly.pdbx_seq_one_letter_code
_entity_poly.pdbx_strand_id
1 'polypeptide(L)'
;MEIDVVLRGWVLGRSIIFYEMRHRRGEDYGRDFDFEKGVTKHEVHHYEIGADGDTCHHLTVGFGFRKGLLRPMVVFARKVGTTIPNHWVGGVEVLADIINLLVSNVAMGYAGRLHDPTLYVDHADPPFANREYLHDEVRIMIDDFY
;
A
#
# COMPACT_ATOMS: atom_id res chain seq x y z
N MET A 1 -3.68 -19.54 11.15
CA MET A 1 -3.70 -18.31 10.33
C MET A 1 -2.65 -17.38 10.91
N GLU A 2 -1.62 -17.02 10.14
CA GLU A 2 -0.53 -16.13 10.59
C GLU A 2 -0.86 -14.71 10.11
N ILE A 3 -1.15 -13.82 11.07
CA ILE A 3 -1.52 -12.41 10.86
C ILE A 3 -0.72 -11.57 11.84
N ASP A 4 -0.01 -10.56 11.32
CA ASP A 4 0.75 -9.61 12.13
C ASP A 4 0.19 -8.20 11.98
N VAL A 5 0.12 -7.45 13.08
CA VAL A 5 -0.13 -6.01 13.02
C VAL A 5 1.19 -5.32 12.67
N VAL A 6 1.28 -4.74 11.49
CA VAL A 6 2.53 -4.17 10.97
C VAL A 6 2.60 -2.65 11.04
N LEU A 7 1.45 -1.98 11.08
CA LEU A 7 1.36 -0.52 11.11
C LEU A 7 0.06 -0.11 11.79
N ARG A 8 0.15 0.95 12.60
CA ARG A 8 -0.99 1.69 13.13
C ARG A 8 -0.77 3.17 12.83
N GLY A 9 -1.82 3.84 12.38
CA GLY A 9 -1.79 5.26 12.05
C GLY A 9 -3.15 5.90 12.24
N TRP A 10 -3.22 7.19 11.98
CA TRP A 10 -4.45 7.98 12.04
C TRP A 10 -4.71 8.60 10.67
N VAL A 11 -5.94 8.49 10.17
CA VAL A 11 -6.36 9.15 8.93
C VAL A 11 -7.74 9.74 9.17
N LEU A 12 -7.86 11.06 9.01
CA LEU A 12 -9.12 11.80 9.24
C LEU A 12 -9.80 11.48 10.58
N GLY A 13 -9.01 11.43 11.66
CA GLY A 13 -9.51 11.13 13.00
C GLY A 13 -9.99 9.68 13.21
N ARG A 14 -9.71 8.77 12.26
CA ARG A 14 -9.95 7.33 12.41
C ARG A 14 -8.65 6.58 12.68
N SER A 15 -8.73 5.56 13.52
CA SER A 15 -7.62 4.66 13.76
C SER A 15 -7.51 3.67 12.60
N ILE A 16 -6.40 3.72 11.88
CA ILE A 16 -6.09 2.82 10.77
C ILE A 16 -5.09 1.76 11.23
N ILE A 17 -5.41 0.48 10.99
CA ILE A 17 -4.55 -0.65 11.34
C ILE A 17 -4.31 -1.51 10.10
N PHE A 18 -3.04 -1.82 9.84
CA PHE A 18 -2.63 -2.75 8.79
C PHE A 18 -2.32 -4.12 9.40
N TYR A 19 -3.06 -5.11 8.95
CA TYR A 19 -2.84 -6.51 9.27
C TYR A 19 -2.18 -7.20 8.07
N GLU A 20 -0.93 -7.61 8.22
CA GLU A 20 -0.26 -8.40 7.19
C GLU A 20 -0.69 -9.87 7.29
N MET A 21 -1.22 -10.38 6.18
CA MET A 21 -1.65 -11.77 6.02
C MET A 21 -0.47 -12.64 5.61
N ARG A 22 0.46 -12.91 6.55
CA ARG A 22 1.74 -13.60 6.26
C ARG A 22 1.60 -14.96 5.61
N HIS A 23 0.54 -15.69 5.96
CA HIS A 23 0.21 -16.97 5.35
C HIS A 23 -0.11 -16.90 3.84
N ARG A 24 -0.32 -15.71 3.28
CA ARG A 24 -0.56 -15.47 1.84
C ARG A 24 0.65 -14.90 1.11
N ARG A 25 1.80 -14.75 1.77
CA ARG A 25 3.00 -14.18 1.13
C ARG A 25 3.37 -14.98 -0.11
N GLY A 26 3.66 -14.25 -1.19
CA GLY A 26 4.02 -14.82 -2.50
C GLY A 26 2.82 -15.15 -3.39
N GLU A 27 1.58 -15.11 -2.89
CA GLU A 27 0.39 -15.28 -3.74
C GLU A 27 0.16 -14.01 -4.55
N ASP A 28 0.28 -14.06 -5.89
CA ASP A 28 0.05 -12.90 -6.76
C ASP A 28 -1.41 -12.72 -7.18
N TYR A 29 -2.27 -13.73 -6.97
CA TYR A 29 -3.65 -13.79 -7.46
C TYR A 29 -3.80 -13.47 -8.96
N GLY A 30 -2.80 -13.83 -9.77
CA GLY A 30 -2.78 -13.53 -11.20
C GLY A 30 -2.66 -12.05 -11.53
N ARG A 31 -2.26 -11.20 -10.57
CA ARG A 31 -1.95 -9.79 -10.80
C ARG A 31 -0.66 -9.67 -11.56
N ASP A 32 -0.68 -8.84 -12.60
CA ASP A 32 0.54 -8.40 -13.27
C ASP A 32 1.07 -7.15 -12.57
N PHE A 33 2.20 -7.28 -11.87
CA PHE A 33 2.84 -6.16 -11.19
C PHE A 33 3.68 -5.28 -12.14
N ASP A 34 3.88 -5.70 -13.40
CA ASP A 34 4.67 -4.98 -14.42
C ASP A 34 5.97 -4.36 -13.89
N PHE A 35 6.74 -5.15 -13.13
CA PHE A 35 7.98 -4.67 -12.54
C PHE A 35 8.98 -4.26 -13.64
N GLU A 36 9.66 -3.13 -13.42
CA GLU A 36 10.64 -2.59 -14.37
C GLU A 36 11.72 -3.61 -14.80
N LYS A 37 12.22 -3.44 -16.02
CA LYS A 37 13.33 -4.25 -16.55
C LYS A 37 14.55 -4.14 -15.64
N GLY A 38 14.93 -5.25 -15.03
CA GLY A 38 16.10 -5.35 -14.14
C GLY A 38 15.78 -5.71 -12.70
N VAL A 39 14.50 -5.80 -12.32
CA VAL A 39 14.11 -6.52 -11.10
C VAL A 39 14.53 -7.98 -11.23
N THR A 40 15.29 -8.47 -10.24
CA THR A 40 15.85 -9.83 -10.20
C THR A 40 15.19 -10.72 -9.16
N LYS A 41 14.47 -10.12 -8.21
CA LYS A 41 13.68 -10.81 -7.18
C LYS A 41 12.45 -9.97 -6.89
N HIS A 42 11.32 -10.59 -6.61
CA HIS A 42 10.15 -9.90 -6.10
C HIS A 42 9.56 -10.63 -4.89
N GLU A 43 8.81 -9.90 -4.09
CA GLU A 43 8.02 -10.41 -2.96
C GLU A 43 6.61 -9.86 -3.07
N VAL A 44 5.60 -10.65 -2.68
CA VAL A 44 4.19 -10.23 -2.69
C VAL A 44 3.62 -10.37 -1.30
N HIS A 45 3.08 -9.29 -0.77
CA HIS A 45 2.51 -9.19 0.57
C HIS A 45 1.03 -8.82 0.46
N HIS A 46 0.25 -9.24 1.46
CA HIS A 46 -1.18 -8.97 1.51
C HIS A 46 -1.52 -8.29 2.82
N TYR A 47 -2.30 -7.22 2.72
CA TYR A 47 -2.73 -6.45 3.88
C TYR A 47 -4.24 -6.38 3.93
N GLU A 48 -4.78 -6.58 5.12
CA GLU A 48 -6.13 -6.17 5.48
C GLU A 48 -6.04 -4.85 6.25
N ILE A 49 -6.81 -3.85 5.86
CA ILE A 49 -6.81 -2.54 6.49
C ILE A 49 -8.11 -2.35 7.25
N GLY A 50 -8.00 -2.19 8.57
CA GLY A 50 -9.10 -1.84 9.45
C GLY A 50 -9.16 -0.33 9.70
N ALA A 51 -10.37 0.23 9.72
CA ALA A 51 -10.68 1.58 10.18
C ALA A 51 -11.71 1.48 11.31
N ASP A 52 -11.35 1.92 12.52
CA ASP A 52 -12.20 1.86 13.72
C ASP A 52 -12.80 0.47 14.02
N GLY A 53 -12.10 -0.59 13.62
CA GLY A 53 -12.50 -1.99 13.82
C GLY A 53 -13.18 -2.64 12.61
N ASP A 54 -13.54 -1.87 11.58
CA ASP A 54 -14.14 -2.39 10.34
C ASP A 54 -13.13 -2.48 9.20
N THR A 55 -13.08 -3.63 8.52
CA THR A 55 -12.23 -3.81 7.33
C THR A 55 -12.72 -2.94 6.18
N CYS A 56 -11.86 -2.05 5.71
CA CYS A 56 -12.19 -1.07 4.65
C CYS A 56 -11.47 -1.35 3.33
N HIS A 57 -10.31 -2.03 3.36
CA HIS A 57 -9.54 -2.37 2.18
C HIS A 57 -8.79 -3.69 2.32
N HIS A 58 -8.57 -4.34 1.19
CA HIS A 58 -7.49 -5.32 1.03
C HIS A 58 -6.45 -4.74 0.07
N LEU A 59 -5.17 -4.86 0.43
CA LEU A 59 -4.06 -4.55 -0.46
C LEU A 59 -3.33 -5.82 -0.84
N THR A 60 -2.95 -5.90 -2.11
CA THR A 60 -1.89 -6.81 -2.58
C THR A 60 -0.73 -5.94 -3.02
N VAL A 61 0.44 -6.15 -2.44
CA VAL A 61 1.61 -5.28 -2.61
C VAL A 61 2.78 -6.09 -3.11
N GLY A 62 3.29 -5.71 -4.28
CA GLY A 62 4.49 -6.27 -4.88
C GLY A 62 5.70 -5.40 -4.59
N PHE A 63 6.78 -6.01 -4.12
CA PHE A 63 8.07 -5.36 -3.91
C PHE A 63 9.09 -5.92 -4.92
N GLY A 64 9.58 -5.07 -5.81
CA GLY A 64 10.62 -5.43 -6.78
C GLY A 64 12.03 -5.09 -6.27
N PHE A 65 12.96 -6.03 -6.40
CA PHE A 65 14.33 -5.87 -5.93
C PHE A 65 15.38 -6.07 -7.02
N ARG A 66 16.46 -5.29 -6.95
CA ARG A 66 17.68 -5.49 -7.72
C ARG A 66 18.90 -5.33 -6.81
N LYS A 67 19.78 -6.32 -6.79
CA LYS A 67 20.98 -6.34 -5.91
C LYS A 67 20.65 -6.06 -4.43
N GLY A 68 19.48 -6.52 -3.96
CA GLY A 68 19.01 -6.34 -2.58
C GLY A 68 18.38 -4.98 -2.26
N LEU A 69 18.37 -4.04 -3.21
CA LEU A 69 17.71 -2.74 -3.09
C LEU A 69 16.27 -2.81 -3.61
N LEU A 70 15.34 -2.19 -2.88
CA LEU A 70 13.95 -2.01 -3.30
C LEU A 70 13.91 -1.00 -4.46
N ARG A 71 13.08 -1.25 -5.49
CA ARG A 71 12.98 -0.39 -6.69
C ARG A 71 11.55 0.04 -7.03
N PRO A 72 10.68 -0.80 -7.62
CA PRO A 72 9.27 -0.48 -7.66
C PRO A 72 8.53 -1.13 -6.48
N MET A 73 7.60 -0.39 -5.91
CA MET A 73 6.52 -0.91 -5.07
C MET A 73 5.21 -0.78 -5.85
N VAL A 74 4.49 -1.87 -6.04
CA VAL A 74 3.24 -1.85 -6.81
C VAL A 74 2.11 -2.32 -5.92
N VAL A 75 1.08 -1.50 -5.76
CA VAL A 75 -0.06 -1.72 -4.87
C VAL A 75 -1.30 -1.96 -5.69
N PHE A 76 -2.07 -2.97 -5.32
CA PHE A 76 -3.43 -3.18 -5.79
C PHE A 76 -4.37 -2.97 -4.61
N ALA A 77 -5.17 -1.90 -4.64
CA ALA A 77 -6.11 -1.56 -3.59
C ALA A 77 -7.52 -2.02 -3.95
N ARG A 78 -8.03 -3.01 -3.21
CA ARG A 78 -9.41 -3.48 -3.32
C ARG A 78 -10.26 -2.92 -2.20
N LYS A 79 -11.41 -2.33 -2.55
CA LYS A 79 -12.39 -1.88 -1.57
C LYS A 79 -13.04 -3.06 -0.84
N VAL A 80 -13.24 -2.93 0.46
CA VAL A 80 -14.09 -3.80 1.27
C VAL A 80 -15.09 -2.93 2.04
N GLY A 81 -16.35 -3.39 2.11
CA GLY A 81 -17.40 -2.68 2.84
C GLY A 81 -17.78 -1.32 2.25
N THR A 82 -18.31 -0.43 3.08
CA THR A 82 -18.84 0.88 2.69
C THR A 82 -18.14 2.07 3.36
N THR A 83 -17.17 1.80 4.24
CA THR A 83 -16.48 2.77 5.10
C THR A 83 -15.78 3.89 4.32
N ILE A 84 -15.32 3.59 3.10
CA ILE A 84 -14.64 4.53 2.21
C ILE A 84 -15.46 4.68 0.93
N PRO A 85 -15.83 5.91 0.50
CA PRO A 85 -16.71 6.12 -0.66
C PRO A 85 -16.07 5.62 -1.97
N ASN A 86 -16.90 5.20 -2.93
CA ASN A 86 -16.43 4.76 -4.26
C ASN A 86 -15.79 5.89 -5.05
N HIS A 87 -16.39 7.09 -4.96
CA HIS A 87 -15.97 8.28 -5.67
C HIS A 87 -15.25 9.23 -4.72
N TRP A 88 -14.17 9.84 -5.20
CA TRP A 88 -13.65 11.04 -4.57
C TRP A 88 -14.48 12.22 -5.06
N VAL A 89 -15.06 12.99 -4.13
CA VAL A 89 -15.93 14.15 -4.41
C VAL A 89 -15.27 15.47 -3.98
N GLY A 90 -13.93 15.47 -3.91
CA GLY A 90 -13.12 16.57 -3.37
C GLY A 90 -12.90 16.44 -1.85
N GLY A 91 -11.94 17.23 -1.34
CA GLY A 91 -11.46 17.13 0.04
C GLY A 91 -10.35 16.08 0.19
N VAL A 92 -10.18 15.54 1.39
CA VAL A 92 -9.09 14.59 1.69
C VAL A 92 -9.35 13.24 1.03
N GLU A 93 -8.35 12.75 0.30
CA GLU A 93 -8.41 11.45 -0.37
C GLU A 93 -7.93 10.34 0.58
N VAL A 94 -8.86 9.75 1.33
CA VAL A 94 -8.58 8.75 2.38
C VAL A 94 -7.75 7.56 1.88
N LEU A 95 -7.96 7.10 0.64
CA LEU A 95 -7.13 6.03 0.09
C LEU A 95 -5.69 6.49 -0.09
N ALA A 96 -5.46 7.69 -0.63
CA ALA A 96 -4.12 8.24 -0.80
C ALA A 96 -3.41 8.33 0.56
N ASP A 97 -4.07 8.80 1.61
CA ASP A 97 -3.49 8.87 2.96
C ASP A 97 -3.16 7.50 3.53
N ILE A 98 -4.03 6.51 3.33
CA ILE A 98 -3.78 5.12 3.74
C ILE A 98 -2.59 4.53 2.96
N ILE A 99 -2.52 4.72 1.64
CA ILE A 99 -1.39 4.27 0.83
C ILE A 99 -0.12 4.99 1.27
N ASN A 100 -0.19 6.29 1.56
CA ASN A 100 0.93 7.07 2.05
C ASN A 100 1.44 6.55 3.40
N LEU A 101 0.56 6.19 4.34
CA LEU A 101 0.95 5.53 5.59
C LEU A 101 1.76 4.26 5.33
N LEU A 102 1.30 3.40 4.41
CA LEU A 102 2.00 2.18 4.02
C LEU A 102 3.37 2.50 3.39
N VAL A 103 3.41 3.43 2.45
CA VAL A 103 4.64 3.83 1.73
C VAL A 103 5.68 4.37 2.72
N SER A 104 5.27 5.21 3.66
CA SER A 104 6.17 5.73 4.71
C SER A 104 6.71 4.60 5.59
N ASN A 105 5.85 3.66 6.01
CA ASN A 105 6.28 2.49 6.79
C ASN A 105 7.24 1.58 6.02
N VAL A 106 7.02 1.38 4.72
CA VAL A 106 7.94 0.65 3.84
C VAL A 106 9.27 1.38 3.72
N ALA A 107 9.25 2.70 3.50
CA ALA A 107 10.46 3.51 3.40
C ALA A 107 11.30 3.42 4.69
N MET A 108 10.66 3.45 5.86
CA MET A 108 11.32 3.23 7.15
C MET A 108 11.88 1.82 7.28
N GLY A 109 11.11 0.78 6.93
CA GLY A 109 11.53 -0.62 7.01
C GLY A 109 12.70 -0.97 6.09
N TYR A 110 12.84 -0.24 4.97
CA TYR A 110 13.92 -0.37 4.00
C TYR A 110 14.92 0.79 4.02
N ALA A 111 15.00 1.54 5.12
CA ALA A 111 15.96 2.63 5.24
C ALA A 111 17.40 2.14 4.94
N GLY A 112 18.10 2.82 4.03
CA GLY A 112 19.44 2.41 3.54
C GLY A 112 19.42 1.27 2.51
N ARG A 113 18.25 0.76 2.13
CA ARG A 113 18.03 -0.26 1.10
C ARG A 113 17.04 0.17 0.01
N LEU A 114 16.62 1.43 0.01
CA LEU A 114 15.88 2.03 -1.09
C LEU A 114 16.84 2.35 -2.24
N HIS A 115 16.42 2.10 -3.47
CA HIS A 115 17.05 2.69 -4.65
C HIS A 115 16.69 4.18 -4.74
N ASP A 116 17.53 4.98 -5.36
CA ASP A 116 17.26 6.42 -5.55
C ASP A 116 17.07 6.74 -7.05
N PRO A 117 15.84 7.08 -7.49
CA PRO A 117 14.58 7.03 -6.75
C PRO A 117 13.98 5.61 -6.70
N THR A 118 13.18 5.34 -5.66
CA THR A 118 12.27 4.19 -5.56
C THR A 118 10.87 4.74 -5.77
N LEU A 119 10.09 4.15 -6.68
CA LEU A 119 8.76 4.65 -7.01
C LEU A 119 7.70 3.65 -6.54
N TYR A 120 6.52 4.17 -6.19
CA TYR A 120 5.33 3.36 -6.03
C TYR A 120 4.26 3.71 -7.06
N VAL A 121 3.42 2.72 -7.32
CA VAL A 121 2.23 2.81 -8.15
C VAL A 121 1.08 2.14 -7.40
N ASP A 122 -0.08 2.77 -7.35
CA ASP A 122 -1.31 2.16 -6.86
C ASP A 122 -2.34 1.96 -7.98
N HIS A 123 -2.90 0.77 -8.00
CA HIS A 123 -3.99 0.34 -8.87
C HIS A 123 -5.22 0.09 -8.02
N ALA A 124 -6.11 1.07 -7.98
CA ALA A 124 -7.40 0.94 -7.32
C ALA A 124 -8.35 0.06 -8.15
N ASP A 125 -8.75 -1.09 -7.60
CA ASP A 125 -9.73 -1.96 -8.23
C ASP A 125 -11.13 -1.30 -8.25
N PRO A 126 -11.98 -1.62 -9.24
CA PRO A 126 -13.41 -1.30 -9.17
C PRO A 126 -14.00 -1.76 -7.82
N PRO A 127 -14.85 -0.95 -7.16
CA PRO A 127 -15.61 0.18 -7.68
C PRO A 127 -14.96 1.57 -7.45
N PHE A 128 -13.67 1.66 -7.16
CA PHE A 128 -13.02 2.97 -7.10
C PHE A 128 -13.07 3.63 -8.49
N ALA A 129 -13.73 4.78 -8.57
CA ALA A 129 -14.00 5.47 -9.83
C ALA A 129 -13.66 6.95 -9.67
N ASN A 130 -13.07 7.54 -10.72
CA ASN A 130 -12.57 8.92 -10.75
C ASN A 130 -11.49 9.22 -9.70
N ARG A 131 -10.66 8.23 -9.36
CA ARG A 131 -9.43 8.46 -8.61
C ARG A 131 -8.28 8.51 -9.60
N GLU A 132 -7.45 9.53 -9.49
CA GLU A 132 -6.27 9.63 -10.32
C GLU A 132 -5.32 8.47 -9.99
N TYR A 133 -4.53 8.06 -10.97
CA TYR A 133 -3.52 7.02 -10.80
C TYR A 133 -2.47 7.52 -9.80
N LEU A 134 -2.52 7.01 -8.57
CA LEU A 134 -1.61 7.40 -7.49
C LEU A 134 -0.24 6.77 -7.74
N HIS A 135 0.76 7.62 -7.99
CA HIS A 135 2.15 7.22 -8.16
C HIS A 135 3.06 8.34 -7.65
N ASP A 136 4.04 8.00 -6.82
CA ASP A 136 5.03 8.94 -6.30
C ASP A 136 6.27 8.18 -5.79
N GLU A 137 7.23 8.87 -5.21
CA GLU A 137 8.42 8.29 -4.58
C GLU A 137 8.09 7.56 -3.27
N VAL A 138 8.76 6.43 -3.06
CA VAL A 138 8.79 5.75 -1.76
C VAL A 138 9.76 6.50 -0.86
N ARG A 139 9.21 7.32 0.03
CA ARG A 139 9.97 8.14 0.99
C ARG A 139 9.27 8.16 2.35
N ILE A 140 10.05 8.46 3.39
CA ILE A 140 9.51 8.71 4.73
C ILE A 140 8.76 10.04 4.67
N MET A 141 7.46 10.02 4.97
CA MET A 141 6.64 11.23 5.09
C MET A 141 6.62 11.64 6.56
N ILE A 142 7.06 12.88 6.84
CA ILE A 142 7.31 13.38 8.20
C ILE A 142 6.12 14.19 8.76
N ASP A 143 5.15 14.65 7.94
CA ASP A 143 4.02 15.48 8.41
C ASP A 143 2.62 14.96 8.03
N ASP A 144 1.69 15.17 8.98
CA ASP A 144 0.21 15.21 8.95
C ASP A 144 -0.65 13.94 8.77
N PHE A 145 -0.31 12.84 9.46
CA PHE A 145 -1.32 11.85 9.88
C PHE A 145 -1.88 12.21 11.26
N TYR A 146 -2.62 13.33 11.34
CA TYR A 146 -3.32 13.78 12.55
C TYR A 146 -4.79 13.34 12.57
#